data_AF-A0A238KNE2-F1
#
_entry.id   AF-A0A238KNE2-F1
#
_cell.length_a   1.000
_cell.length_b   1.000
_cell.length_c   1.000
_cell.angle_alpha   90.00
_cell.angle_beta   90.00
_cell.angle_gamma   90.00
#
_symmetry.space_group_name_H-M   'P 1'
#
loop_
_entity.id
_entity.type
_entity.pdbx_description
1 polymer ?
#
loop_
_entity_poly.entity_id
_entity_poly.type
_entity_poly.pdbx_seq_one_letter_code
_entity_poly.pdbx_strand_id
1 'polypeptide(L)'
;MTKLIAIINVIAWAGFWAFGYIALTSNDLTANQLTVAALLAFAGLVMGVLAYMKLVRASEASGYAKRSSQLDAEARNRAQEQWGK
;
A
#
# COMPACT_ATOMS: atom_id res chain seq x y z
N MET A 1 -7.39 15.17 1.99
CA MET A 1 -6.19 15.76 1.34
C MET A 1 -5.55 14.76 0.38
N THR A 2 -6.15 14.50 -0.79
CA THR A 2 -5.66 13.47 -1.73
C THR A 2 -4.26 13.76 -2.26
N LYS A 3 -3.92 15.05 -2.47
CA LYS A 3 -2.57 15.47 -2.90
C LYS A 3 -1.47 15.03 -1.92
N LEU A 4 -1.72 15.14 -0.61
CA LEU A 4 -0.77 14.73 0.42
C LEU A 4 -0.57 13.22 0.41
N ILE A 5 -1.64 12.44 0.22
CA ILE A 5 -1.56 10.98 0.10
C ILE A 5 -0.74 10.59 -1.15
N ALA A 6 -0.90 11.32 -2.26
CA ALA A 6 -0.10 11.09 -3.46
C ALA A 6 1.40 11.33 -3.22
N ILE A 7 1.75 12.41 -2.52
CA ILE A 7 3.15 12.70 -2.14
C ILE A 7 3.71 11.58 -1.25
N ILE A 8 2.96 11.16 -0.22
CA ILE A 8 3.37 10.05 0.66
C ILE A 8 3.58 8.77 -0.14
N ASN A 9 2.68 8.45 -1.08
CA ASN A 9 2.79 7.26 -1.91
C ASN A 9 4.10 7.24 -2.72
N VAL A 10 4.48 8.38 -3.32
CA VAL A 10 5.73 8.50 -4.08
C VAL A 10 6.94 8.33 -3.16
N ILE A 11 6.98 9.03 -2.03
CA ILE A 11 8.10 8.94 -1.07
C ILE A 11 8.22 7.51 -0.52
N ALA A 12 7.11 6.86 -0.22
CA ALA A 12 7.09 5.50 0.31
C ALA A 12 7.62 4.48 -0.72
N TRP A 13 7.22 4.58 -1.99
CA TRP A 13 7.75 3.73 -3.06
C TRP A 13 9.24 4.00 -3.32
N ALA A 14 9.66 5.26 -3.32
CA ALA A 14 11.06 5.62 -3.46
C ALA A 14 11.90 5.05 -2.31
N GLY A 15 11.43 5.16 -1.06
CA GLY A 15 12.08 4.58 0.11
C GLY A 15 12.17 3.05 0.04
N PHE A 16 11.07 2.37 -0.30
CA PHE A 16 11.06 0.92 -0.48
C PHE A 16 12.13 0.47 -1.48
N TRP A 17 12.18 1.09 -2.66
CA TRP A 17 13.16 0.72 -3.69
C TRP A 17 14.59 1.10 -3.30
N ALA A 18 14.80 2.26 -2.69
CA ALA A 18 16.13 2.70 -2.27
C ALA A 18 16.72 1.76 -1.21
N PHE A 19 16.00 1.53 -0.10
CA PHE A 19 16.49 0.67 0.97
C PHE A 19 16.45 -0.82 0.61
N GLY A 20 15.47 -1.24 -0.20
CA GLY A 20 15.40 -2.60 -0.74
C GLY A 20 16.59 -2.90 -1.65
N TYR A 21 16.97 -1.96 -2.53
CA TYR A 21 18.15 -2.11 -3.36
C TYR A 21 19.44 -2.17 -2.54
N ILE A 22 19.59 -1.28 -1.56
CA ILE A 22 20.76 -1.29 -0.65
C ILE A 22 20.84 -2.64 0.08
N ALA A 23 19.73 -3.13 0.65
CA ALA A 23 19.69 -4.40 1.37
C ALA A 23 20.03 -5.61 0.48
N LEU A 24 19.70 -5.56 -0.82
CA LEU A 24 19.93 -6.67 -1.76
C LEU A 24 21.31 -6.66 -2.42
N THR A 25 21.96 -5.50 -2.53
CA THR A 25 23.17 -5.35 -3.38
C THR A 25 24.43 -4.97 -2.63
N SER A 26 24.31 -4.45 -1.41
CA SER A 26 25.47 -4.02 -0.65
C SER A 26 26.08 -5.21 0.11
N ASN A 27 27.29 -5.60 -0.30
CA ASN A 27 28.04 -6.69 0.32
C ASN A 27 28.79 -6.27 1.60
N ASP A 28 28.95 -4.95 1.81
CA ASP A 28 29.77 -4.40 2.90
C ASP A 28 28.93 -3.91 4.11
N LEU A 29 27.62 -4.19 4.11
CA LEU A 29 26.75 -3.83 5.24
C LEU A 29 27.03 -4.73 6.45
N THR A 30 27.12 -4.12 7.62
CA THR A 30 27.03 -4.86 8.88
C THR A 30 25.62 -5.45 9.05
N ALA A 31 25.49 -6.53 9.83
CA ALA A 31 24.19 -7.16 10.11
C ALA A 31 23.13 -6.16 10.65
N ASN A 32 23.56 -5.21 11.49
CA ASN A 32 22.67 -4.17 12.01
C ASN A 32 22.20 -3.21 10.91
N GLN A 33 23.10 -2.77 10.03
CA GLN A 33 22.73 -1.88 8.92
C GLN A 33 21.82 -2.58 7.90
N LEU A 34 22.08 -3.86 7.60
CA LEU A 34 21.19 -4.67 6.78
C LEU A 34 19.79 -4.78 7.40
N THR A 35 19.71 -5.00 8.71
CA THR A 35 18.43 -5.06 9.44
C THR A 35 17.69 -3.73 9.36
N VAL A 36 18.39 -2.61 9.58
CA VAL A 36 17.78 -1.27 9.47
C VAL A 36 17.31 -0.98 8.04
N ALA A 37 18.10 -1.33 7.02
CA ALA A 37 17.71 -1.18 5.62
C ALA A 37 16.46 -2.02 5.29
N ALA A 38 16.40 -3.26 5.76
CA ALA A 38 15.23 -4.13 5.59
C ALA A 38 13.98 -3.56 6.28
N LEU A 39 14.12 -3.03 7.51
CA LEU A 39 13.01 -2.40 8.23
C LEU A 39 12.51 -1.13 7.54
N LEU A 40 13.41 -0.29 7.02
CA LEU A 40 13.05 0.91 6.28
C LEU A 40 12.37 0.57 4.95
N ALA A 41 12.87 -0.45 4.24
CA ALA A 41 12.23 -0.95 3.04
C ALA A 41 10.81 -1.45 3.36
N PHE A 42 10.66 -2.29 4.39
CA PHE A 42 9.37 -2.81 4.82
C PHE A 42 8.38 -1.69 5.20
N ALA A 43 8.84 -0.69 5.96
CA ALA A 43 8.01 0.48 6.30
C ALA A 43 7.57 1.24 5.04
N GLY A 44 8.47 1.44 4.07
CA GLY A 44 8.15 2.02 2.77
C GLY A 44 7.10 1.21 2.00
N LEU A 45 7.20 -0.12 2.00
CA LEU A 45 6.24 -1.00 1.34
C LEU A 45 4.84 -0.89 1.97
N VAL A 46 4.75 -1.02 3.30
CA VAL A 46 3.48 -0.95 4.02
C VAL A 46 2.82 0.41 3.80
N MET A 47 3.56 1.50 3.98
CA MET A 47 3.04 2.85 3.77
C MET A 47 2.65 3.10 2.32
N GLY A 48 3.42 2.61 1.35
CA GLY A 48 3.13 2.71 -0.08
C GLY A 48 1.84 1.99 -0.44
N VAL A 49 1.66 0.74 0.00
CA VAL A 49 0.43 -0.03 -0.24
C VAL A 49 -0.79 0.67 0.38
N LEU A 50 -0.69 1.16 1.62
CA LEU A 50 -1.79 1.87 2.29
C LEU A 50 -2.16 3.17 1.58
N ALA A 51 -1.15 3.96 1.17
CA ALA A 51 -1.37 5.21 0.44
C ALA A 51 -1.97 4.95 -0.94
N TYR A 52 -1.46 3.94 -1.66
CA TYR A 52 -1.98 3.51 -2.96
C TYR A 52 -3.46 3.08 -2.86
N MET A 53 -3.82 2.24 -1.89
CA MET A 53 -5.21 1.83 -1.67
C MET A 53 -6.12 3.03 -1.39
N LYS A 54 -5.65 4.03 -0.63
CA LYS A 54 -6.38 5.27 -0.41
C LYS A 54 -6.53 6.10 -1.69
N LEU A 55 -5.52 6.15 -2.55
CA LEU A 55 -5.58 6.85 -3.84
C LEU A 55 -6.58 6.19 -4.80
N VAL A 56 -6.61 4.86 -4.87
CA VAL A 56 -7.60 4.12 -5.68
C VAL A 56 -9.02 4.48 -5.25
N ARG A 57 -9.31 4.48 -3.94
CA ARG A 57 -10.64 4.89 -3.46
C ARG A 57 -10.94 6.36 -3.76
N ALA A 58 -9.93 7.23 -3.69
CA ALA A 58 -10.09 8.64 -4.00
C ALA A 58 -10.36 8.89 -5.49
N SER A 59 -9.75 8.12 -6.39
CA SER A 59 -9.97 8.22 -7.84
C SER A 59 -11.34 7.68 -8.26
N GLU A 60 -11.82 6.63 -7.60
CA GLU A 60 -13.20 6.17 -7.74
C GLU A 60 -14.20 7.24 -7.27
N ALA A 61 -13.96 7.84 -6.10
CA ALA A 61 -14.83 8.87 -5.53
C ALA A 61 -14.87 10.15 -6.37
N SER A 62 -13.77 10.50 -7.06
CA SER A 62 -13.73 11.66 -7.96
C SER A 62 -14.36 11.40 -9.33
N GLY A 63 -14.83 10.18 -9.61
CA GLY A 63 -15.32 9.76 -10.92
C GLY A 63 -14.22 9.60 -11.99
N TYR A 64 -12.94 9.65 -11.59
CA TYR A 64 -11.81 9.44 -12.52
C TYR A 64 -11.66 7.97 -12.89
N ALA A 65 -11.93 7.06 -11.95
CA ALA A 65 -11.89 5.62 -12.15
C ALA A 65 -13.27 4.99 -11.98
N LYS A 66 -13.55 3.93 -12.77
CA LYS A 66 -14.74 3.10 -12.55
C LYS A 66 -14.66 2.48 -11.16
N ARG A 67 -15.71 2.66 -10.36
CA ARG A 67 -15.82 2.05 -9.04
C ARG A 67 -15.60 0.54 -9.15
N SER A 68 -14.68 0.00 -8.36
CA SER A 68 -14.50 -1.43 -8.24
C SER A 68 -15.84 -2.08 -7.89
N SER A 69 -16.12 -3.25 -8.47
CA SER A 69 -17.35 -4.03 -8.24
C SER A 69 -17.33 -4.71 -6.87
N GLN A 70 -16.92 -3.99 -5.84
CA GLN A 70 -17.05 -4.42 -4.46
C GLN A 70 -18.54 -4.59 -4.20
N LEU A 71 -18.96 -5.81 -3.84
CA LEU A 71 -20.30 -6.05 -3.30
C LEU A 71 -20.52 -5.04 -2.18
N ASP A 72 -21.63 -4.32 -2.27
CA ASP A 72 -22.07 -3.43 -1.22
C ASP A 72 -22.08 -4.18 0.12
N ALA A 73 -21.73 -3.50 1.20
CA ALA A 73 -21.59 -4.15 2.51
C ALA A 73 -22.89 -4.84 2.93
N GLU A 74 -24.03 -4.23 2.61
CA GLU A 74 -25.35 -4.84 2.80
C GLU A 74 -25.57 -6.06 1.91
N ALA A 75 -25.21 -5.99 0.63
CA ALA A 75 -25.33 -7.12 -0.29
C ALA A 75 -24.46 -8.30 0.15
N ARG A 76 -23.27 -8.02 0.70
CA ARG A 76 -22.36 -9.03 1.25
C ARG A 76 -22.90 -9.66 2.53
N ASN A 77 -23.46 -8.86 3.44
CA ASN A 77 -24.10 -9.36 4.66
C ASN A 77 -25.32 -10.23 4.34
N ARG A 78 -26.18 -9.79 3.41
CA ARG A 78 -27.32 -10.59 2.92
C ARG A 78 -26.87 -11.93 2.33
N ALA A 79 -25.79 -11.93 1.55
CA ALA A 79 -25.23 -13.17 0.98
C ALA A 79 -24.69 -14.11 2.08
N GLN A 80 -24.06 -13.59 3.14
CA GLN A 80 -23.61 -14.39 4.28
C GLN A 80 -24.77 -14.99 5.08
N GLU A 81 -25.87 -14.24 5.27
CA GLU A 81 -27.08 -14.75 5.95
C GLU A 81 -27.80 -15.84 5.15
N GLN A 82 -27.70 -15.82 3.81
CA GLN A 82 -28.32 -16.79 2.91
C GLN A 82 -27.47 -18.04 2.68
N TRP A 83 -26.15 -18.00 2.93
CA TRP A 83 -25.24 -19.13 2.64
C TRP A 83 -25.47 -20.37 3.52
N GLY A 84 -26.14 -20.22 4.67
CA GLY A 84 -26.43 -21.29 5.63
C GLY A 84 -27.91 -21.69 5.75
N LYS A 85 -28.77 -21.23 4.83
CA LYS A 85 -30.19 -21.65 4.73
C LYS A 85 -30.37 -22.58 3.54
#